data_AF-A0A0B7NFU3-F1
#
_entry.id   AF-A0A0B7NFU3-F1
#
_cell.length_a   1.000
_cell.length_b   1.000
_cell.length_c   1.000
_cell.angle_alpha   90.00
_cell.angle_beta   90.00
_cell.angle_gamma   90.00
#
_symmetry.space_group_name_H-M   'P 1'
#
loop_
_entity.id
_entity.type
_entity.pdbx_description
1 polymer ?
#
loop_
_entity_poly.entity_id
_entity_poly.type
_entity_poly.pdbx_seq_one_letter_code
_entity_poly.pdbx_strand_id
1 'polypeptide(L)'
;MAFLSGIKKNLNRAGTTLKQRTGGGDKTQDSEFDEELERFKSLEKKAEKLSKHAKEYIDSTRAIIASQTRLVQVMEKLYGDNAFTNNALAEIPAYQKAVMEPLARFASYFPEVNEAVKRRNKKLLDYDAQRSKVRKLIDKPVEDPQRLPRAEQEANLAREMYENINSILINDLPKVVDLRVPYLDPVFEALVKSQLMFSQTGYEKLEGMRNYIPPENENDRRVDDVLQQMRELTICGNF
;
A
#
# COMPACT_ATOMS: atom_id res chain seq x y z
N MET A 1 -20.87 -33.32 -5.12
CA MET A 1 -19.87 -33.84 -6.09
C MET A 1 -18.65 -32.93 -6.26
N ALA A 2 -18.81 -31.62 -6.52
CA ALA A 2 -17.68 -30.70 -6.78
C ALA A 2 -16.70 -30.49 -5.59
N PHE A 3 -17.21 -30.43 -4.36
CA PHE A 3 -16.41 -30.22 -3.15
C PHE A 3 -15.40 -31.36 -2.88
N LEU A 4 -15.86 -32.61 -2.97
CA LEU A 4 -15.02 -33.81 -2.80
C LEU A 4 -13.96 -33.94 -3.91
N SER A 5 -14.31 -33.57 -5.15
CA SER A 5 -13.37 -33.50 -6.26
C SER A 5 -12.27 -32.44 -6.03
N GLY A 6 -12.63 -31.28 -5.47
CA GLY A 6 -11.69 -30.23 -5.10
C GLY A 6 -10.69 -30.65 -4.02
N ILE A 7 -11.17 -31.30 -2.95
CA ILE A 7 -10.32 -31.84 -1.88
C ILE A 7 -9.32 -32.86 -2.43
N LYS A 8 -9.78 -33.79 -3.28
CA LYS A 8 -8.93 -34.80 -3.91
C LYS A 8 -7.81 -34.17 -4.77
N LYS A 9 -8.14 -33.14 -5.55
CA LYS A 9 -7.14 -32.41 -6.36
C LYS A 9 -6.11 -31.69 -5.50
N ASN A 10 -6.55 -31.06 -4.41
CA ASN A 10 -5.63 -30.36 -3.50
C ASN A 10 -4.67 -31.32 -2.79
N LEU A 11 -5.14 -32.48 -2.34
CA LEU A 11 -4.29 -33.54 -1.77
C LEU A 11 -3.24 -34.04 -2.77
N ASN A 12 -3.65 -34.28 -4.02
CA ASN A 12 -2.72 -34.71 -5.06
C ASN A 12 -1.63 -33.65 -5.32
N ARG A 13 -1.99 -32.37 -5.40
CA ARG A 13 -1.04 -31.27 -5.56
C ARG A 13 -0.06 -31.16 -4.40
N ALA A 14 -0.53 -31.30 -3.16
CA ALA A 14 0.34 -31.33 -1.99
C ALA A 14 1.36 -32.46 -2.07
N GLY A 15 0.93 -33.64 -2.53
CA GLY A 15 1.83 -34.77 -2.81
C GLY A 15 2.86 -34.47 -3.90
N THR A 16 2.47 -33.80 -4.99
CA THR A 16 3.39 -33.37 -6.05
C THR A 16 4.43 -32.38 -5.53
N THR A 17 4.00 -31.36 -4.78
CA THR A 17 4.91 -30.37 -4.18
C THR A 17 5.94 -31.03 -3.27
N LEU A 18 5.52 -32.00 -2.43
CA LEU A 18 6.43 -32.73 -1.56
C LEU A 18 7.48 -33.50 -2.37
N LYS A 19 7.07 -34.21 -3.43
CA LYS A 19 7.97 -34.97 -4.31
C LYS A 19 9.00 -34.09 -5.02
N GLN A 20 8.58 -32.91 -5.50
CA GLN A 20 9.49 -31.95 -6.13
C GLN A 20 10.55 -31.47 -5.13
N ARG A 21 10.16 -31.23 -3.87
CA ARG A 21 11.11 -30.81 -2.81
C ARG A 21 12.10 -31.89 -2.40
N THR A 22 11.73 -33.17 -2.51
CA THR A 22 12.62 -34.31 -2.20
C THR A 22 13.43 -34.79 -3.42
N GLY A 23 13.43 -34.05 -4.54
CA GLY A 23 14.17 -34.39 -5.75
C GLY A 23 13.58 -35.54 -6.59
N GLY A 24 12.41 -36.05 -6.22
CA GLY A 24 11.78 -37.24 -6.83
C GLY A 24 10.66 -36.95 -7.84
N GLY A 25 10.55 -35.71 -8.34
CA GLY A 25 9.49 -35.30 -9.24
C GLY A 25 9.99 -34.32 -10.30
N ASP A 26 9.38 -34.37 -11.48
CA ASP A 26 9.64 -33.41 -12.53
C ASP A 26 9.19 -32.01 -12.07
N LYS A 27 10.03 -31.00 -12.30
CA LYS A 27 9.74 -29.60 -11.96
C LYS A 27 9.96 -28.73 -13.19
N THR A 28 8.91 -28.05 -13.62
CA THR A 28 9.02 -27.04 -14.68
C THR A 28 9.59 -25.74 -14.09
N GLN A 29 10.47 -25.07 -14.84
CA GLN A 29 11.02 -23.76 -14.51
C GLN A 29 10.59 -22.78 -15.59
N ASP A 30 10.08 -21.61 -15.18
CA ASP A 30 9.56 -20.60 -16.09
C ASP A 30 10.16 -19.24 -15.72
N SER A 31 11.42 -19.02 -16.13
CA SER A 31 12.19 -17.83 -15.74
C SER A 31 11.51 -16.52 -16.14
N GLU A 32 10.92 -16.46 -17.33
CA GLU A 32 10.18 -15.29 -17.83
C GLU A 32 8.98 -14.94 -16.93
N PHE A 33 8.22 -15.95 -16.50
CA PHE A 33 7.11 -15.74 -15.56
C PHE A 33 7.63 -15.31 -14.19
N ASP A 34 8.71 -15.92 -13.70
CA ASP A 34 9.27 -15.63 -12.39
C ASP A 34 9.79 -14.18 -12.31
N GLU A 35 10.44 -13.69 -13.36
CA GLU A 35 10.90 -12.29 -13.48
C GLU A 35 9.73 -11.30 -13.41
N GLU A 36 8.67 -11.51 -14.21
CA GLU A 36 7.52 -10.61 -14.22
C GLU A 36 6.69 -10.69 -12.92
N LEU A 37 6.62 -11.87 -12.31
CA LEU A 37 6.00 -12.04 -11.00
C LEU A 37 6.77 -11.27 -9.92
N GLU A 38 8.10 -11.27 -9.96
CA GLU A 38 8.91 -10.49 -9.02
C GLU A 38 8.66 -8.99 -9.17
N ARG A 39 8.62 -8.48 -10.41
CA ARG A 39 8.30 -7.07 -10.70
C ARG A 39 6.90 -6.70 -10.19
N PHE A 40 5.89 -7.54 -10.45
CA PHE A 40 4.54 -7.36 -9.93
C PHE A 40 4.50 -7.34 -8.40
N LYS A 41 5.18 -8.30 -7.74
CA LYS A 41 5.24 -8.37 -6.27
C LYS A 41 5.94 -7.18 -5.64
N SER A 42 6.96 -6.66 -6.30
CA SER A 42 7.64 -5.42 -5.92
C SER A 42 6.68 -4.23 -5.98
N LEU A 43 5.89 -4.12 -7.06
CA LEU A 43 4.87 -3.08 -7.20
C LEU A 43 3.78 -3.17 -6.12
N GLU A 44 3.20 -4.36 -5.92
CA GLU A 44 2.17 -4.61 -4.89
C GLU A 44 2.63 -4.12 -3.52
N LYS A 45 3.82 -4.57 -3.08
CA LYS A 45 4.39 -4.18 -1.78
C LYS A 45 4.64 -2.67 -1.66
N LYS A 46 5.10 -2.02 -2.75
CA LYS A 46 5.34 -0.57 -2.77
C LYS A 46 4.03 0.21 -2.70
N ALA A 47 3.00 -0.23 -3.41
CA ALA A 47 1.68 0.39 -3.43
C ALA A 47 0.96 0.27 -2.07
N GLU A 48 1.04 -0.89 -1.41
CA GLU A 48 0.51 -1.08 -0.06
C GLU A 48 1.18 -0.15 0.95
N LYS A 49 2.52 -0.04 0.90
CA LYS A 49 3.27 0.90 1.74
C LYS A 49 2.89 2.34 1.46
N LEU A 50 2.76 2.72 0.19
CA LEU A 50 2.35 4.06 -0.21
C LEU A 50 0.96 4.41 0.36
N SER A 51 -0.01 3.52 0.20
CA SER A 51 -1.37 3.68 0.75
C SER A 51 -1.35 3.84 2.27
N LYS A 52 -0.55 3.01 2.96
CA LYS A 52 -0.35 3.10 4.41
C LYS A 52 0.23 4.46 4.82
N HIS A 53 1.31 4.91 4.18
CA HIS A 53 1.96 6.18 4.52
C HIS A 53 1.10 7.40 4.16
N ALA A 54 0.32 7.32 3.07
CA ALA A 54 -0.65 8.36 2.73
C ALA A 54 -1.75 8.49 3.81
N LYS A 55 -2.17 7.37 4.41
CA LYS A 55 -3.09 7.36 5.55
C LYS A 55 -2.45 7.96 6.81
N GLU A 56 -1.23 7.54 7.14
CA GLU A 56 -0.49 8.04 8.31
C GLU A 56 -0.27 9.56 8.21
N TYR A 57 0.02 10.06 7.02
CA TYR A 57 0.14 11.50 6.75
C TYR A 57 -1.17 12.23 7.11
N ILE A 58 -2.32 11.84 6.53
CA ILE A 58 -3.57 12.57 6.78
C ILE A 58 -4.04 12.46 8.23
N ASP A 59 -3.77 11.34 8.90
CA ASP A 59 -4.07 11.17 10.33
C ASP A 59 -3.17 12.07 11.20
N SER A 60 -1.90 12.24 10.83
CA SER A 60 -0.99 13.19 11.47
C SER A 60 -1.40 14.64 11.24
N THR A 61 -1.79 14.99 10.01
CA THR A 61 -2.32 16.32 9.67
C THR A 61 -3.57 16.66 10.49
N ARG A 62 -4.49 15.70 10.67
CA ARG A 62 -5.65 15.87 11.57
C ARG A 62 -5.23 16.15 13.01
N ALA A 63 -4.22 15.45 13.52
CA ALA A 63 -3.72 15.67 14.87
C ALA A 63 -3.07 17.05 15.04
N ILE A 64 -2.35 17.53 14.02
CA ILE A 64 -1.80 18.90 13.97
C ILE A 64 -2.95 19.92 14.00
N ILE A 65 -3.93 19.78 13.10
CA ILE A 65 -5.09 20.69 13.05
C ILE A 65 -5.81 20.74 14.40
N ALA A 66 -6.09 19.58 15.00
CA ALA A 66 -6.74 19.51 16.31
C ALA A 66 -5.92 20.21 17.41
N SER A 67 -4.59 20.10 17.37
CA SER A 67 -3.71 20.75 18.34
C SER A 67 -3.64 22.26 18.12
N GLN A 68 -3.54 22.71 16.86
CA GLN A 68 -3.61 24.13 16.50
C GLN A 68 -4.94 24.76 16.92
N THR A 69 -6.07 24.07 16.70
CA THR A 69 -7.39 24.56 17.14
C THR A 69 -7.45 24.75 18.65
N ARG A 70 -6.86 23.86 19.46
CA ARG A 70 -6.80 24.03 20.92
C ARG A 70 -5.95 25.25 21.32
N LEU A 71 -4.81 25.47 20.67
CA LEU A 71 -3.98 26.66 20.92
C LEU A 71 -4.75 27.94 20.61
N VAL A 72 -5.40 27.97 19.44
CA VAL A 72 -6.26 29.07 19.01
C VAL A 72 -7.35 29.37 20.05
N GLN A 73 -8.09 28.36 20.51
CA GLN A 73 -9.14 28.54 21.53
C GLN A 73 -8.62 29.14 22.85
N VAL A 74 -7.38 28.84 23.23
CA VAL A 74 -6.74 29.47 24.39
C VAL A 74 -6.41 30.93 24.09
N MET A 75 -5.89 31.22 22.90
CA MET A 75 -5.60 32.59 22.47
C MET A 75 -6.86 33.46 22.38
N GLU A 76 -7.98 32.94 21.87
CA GLU A 76 -9.28 33.65 21.84
C GLU A 76 -9.71 34.06 23.25
N LYS A 77 -9.54 33.17 24.24
CA LYS A 77 -9.86 33.48 25.65
C LYS A 77 -8.94 34.56 26.25
N LEU A 78 -7.72 34.70 25.75
CA LEU A 78 -6.75 35.69 26.23
C LEU A 78 -6.92 37.06 25.56
N TYR A 79 -7.23 37.08 24.26
CA TYR A 79 -7.23 38.29 23.43
C TYR A 79 -8.63 38.78 23.00
N GLY A 80 -9.69 38.01 23.30
CA GLY A 80 -11.08 38.34 22.98
C GLY A 80 -11.64 37.55 21.77
N ASP A 81 -12.96 37.34 21.77
CA ASP A 81 -13.66 36.53 20.77
C ASP A 81 -13.57 37.12 19.36
N ASN A 82 -13.36 36.24 18.36
CA ASN A 82 -13.47 36.41 16.89
C ASN A 82 -12.19 36.56 16.04
N ALA A 83 -10.99 36.24 16.56
CA ALA A 83 -9.77 36.40 15.76
C ALA A 83 -9.39 35.17 14.90
N PHE A 84 -9.88 33.95 15.20
CA PHE A 84 -9.19 32.74 14.75
C PHE A 84 -10.10 31.57 14.30
N THR A 85 -10.66 31.62 13.08
CA THR A 85 -11.38 30.46 12.50
C THR A 85 -10.45 29.47 11.79
N ASN A 86 -10.30 28.26 12.33
CA ASN A 86 -9.40 27.24 11.78
C ASN A 86 -10.05 26.36 10.71
N ASN A 87 -10.21 26.87 9.49
CA ASN A 87 -10.81 26.12 8.36
C ASN A 87 -9.88 25.07 7.69
N ALA A 88 -8.77 24.66 8.32
CA ALA A 88 -7.83 23.71 7.71
C ALA A 88 -8.44 22.31 7.49
N LEU A 89 -9.59 22.03 8.11
CA LEU A 89 -10.36 20.80 7.93
C LEU A 89 -10.99 20.66 6.53
N ALA A 90 -11.17 21.77 5.79
CA ALA A 90 -11.82 21.77 4.48
C ALA A 90 -11.00 21.02 3.39
N GLU A 91 -9.71 20.84 3.61
CA GLU A 91 -8.80 20.18 2.65
C GLU A 91 -8.75 18.65 2.82
N ILE A 92 -9.25 18.12 3.95
CA ILE A 92 -9.25 16.68 4.24
C ILE A 92 -10.12 15.89 3.24
N PRO A 93 -11.36 16.32 2.89
CA PRO A 93 -12.17 15.61 1.90
C PRO A 93 -11.52 15.56 0.51
N ALA A 94 -10.85 16.64 0.10
CA ALA A 94 -10.14 16.71 -1.17
C ALA A 94 -8.98 15.70 -1.20
N TYR A 95 -8.19 15.62 -0.13
CA TYR A 95 -7.13 14.62 0.03
C TYR A 95 -7.67 13.19 -0.01
N GLN A 96 -8.79 12.93 0.68
CA GLN A 96 -9.41 11.61 0.67
C GLN A 96 -9.80 11.17 -0.74
N LYS A 97 -10.46 12.06 -1.49
CA LYS A 97 -10.94 11.77 -2.84
C LYS A 97 -9.82 11.68 -3.88
N ALA A 98 -8.81 12.54 -3.79
CA ALA A 98 -7.77 12.66 -4.82
C ALA A 98 -6.54 11.77 -4.54
N VAL A 99 -6.34 11.33 -3.30
CA VAL A 99 -5.18 10.51 -2.90
C VAL A 99 -5.61 9.17 -2.32
N MET A 100 -6.42 9.16 -1.25
CA MET A 100 -6.72 7.93 -0.53
C MET A 100 -7.57 6.94 -1.33
N GLU A 101 -8.65 7.41 -1.96
CA GLU A 101 -9.55 6.58 -2.75
C GLU A 101 -8.85 5.96 -3.98
N PRO A 102 -8.07 6.71 -4.79
CA PRO A 102 -7.29 6.12 -5.88
C PRO A 102 -6.26 5.09 -5.40
N LEU A 103 -5.54 5.34 -4.30
CA LEU A 103 -4.57 4.37 -3.77
C LEU A 103 -5.26 3.09 -3.27
N ALA A 104 -6.40 3.22 -2.60
CA ALA A 104 -7.20 2.07 -2.17
C ALA A 104 -7.73 1.28 -3.38
N ARG A 105 -8.22 1.98 -4.41
CA ARG A 105 -8.69 1.36 -5.66
C ARG A 105 -7.55 0.63 -6.37
N PHE A 106 -6.38 1.25 -6.50
CA PHE A 106 -5.20 0.63 -7.09
C PHE A 106 -4.84 -0.68 -6.38
N ALA A 107 -4.77 -0.65 -5.05
CA ALA A 107 -4.48 -1.83 -4.24
C ALA A 107 -5.54 -2.94 -4.36
N SER A 108 -6.81 -2.57 -4.63
CA SER A 108 -7.92 -3.53 -4.74
C SER A 108 -7.82 -4.48 -5.94
N TYR A 109 -6.97 -4.18 -6.94
CA TYR A 109 -6.77 -5.04 -8.11
C TYR A 109 -5.77 -6.18 -7.86
N PHE A 110 -4.83 -6.03 -6.92
CA PHE A 110 -3.80 -7.04 -6.68
C PHE A 110 -4.33 -8.41 -6.24
N PRO A 111 -5.37 -8.51 -5.39
CA PRO A 111 -5.96 -9.80 -5.02
C PRO A 111 -6.43 -10.64 -6.22
N GLU A 112 -6.97 -10.03 -7.26
CA GLU A 112 -7.43 -10.74 -8.45
C GLU A 112 -6.25 -11.32 -9.26
N VAL A 113 -5.20 -10.53 -9.46
CA VAL A 113 -3.95 -10.99 -10.11
C VAL A 113 -3.30 -12.11 -9.30
N ASN A 114 -3.30 -11.99 -7.97
CA ASN A 114 -2.82 -13.05 -7.07
C ASN A 114 -3.60 -14.35 -7.20
N GLU A 115 -4.92 -14.29 -7.36
CA GLU A 115 -5.72 -15.49 -7.62
C GLU A 115 -5.42 -16.11 -8.98
N ALA A 116 -5.16 -15.31 -10.01
CA ALA A 116 -4.72 -15.81 -11.31
C ALA A 116 -3.36 -16.53 -11.21
N VAL A 117 -2.38 -15.95 -10.51
CA VAL A 117 -1.08 -16.58 -10.21
C VAL A 117 -1.26 -17.89 -9.44
N LYS A 118 -2.12 -17.93 -8.42
CA LYS A 118 -2.43 -19.16 -7.68
C LYS A 118 -3.07 -20.23 -8.58
N ARG A 119 -3.95 -19.84 -9.50
CA ARG A 119 -4.56 -20.75 -10.48
C ARG A 119 -3.50 -21.31 -11.42
N ARG A 120 -2.58 -20.48 -11.91
CA ARG A 120 -1.46 -20.92 -12.76
C ARG A 120 -0.56 -21.93 -12.06
N ASN A 121 -0.17 -21.65 -10.81
CA ASN A 121 0.65 -22.58 -10.02
C ASN A 121 -0.05 -23.92 -9.77
N LYS A 122 -1.36 -23.92 -9.55
CA LYS A 122 -2.16 -25.15 -9.45
C LYS A 122 -2.17 -25.95 -10.76
N LYS A 123 -2.23 -25.28 -11.92
CA LYS A 123 -2.17 -25.92 -13.24
C LYS A 123 -0.80 -26.47 -13.56
N LEU A 124 0.27 -25.76 -13.19
CA LEU A 124 1.63 -26.25 -13.31
C LEU A 124 1.85 -27.55 -12.52
N LEU A 125 1.38 -27.61 -11.27
CA LEU A 125 1.45 -28.83 -10.46
C LEU A 125 0.65 -29.99 -11.06
N ASP A 126 -0.52 -29.71 -11.65
CA ASP A 126 -1.33 -30.72 -12.33
C ASP A 126 -0.59 -31.26 -13.57
N TYR A 127 0.03 -30.38 -14.35
CA TYR A 127 0.83 -30.74 -15.53
C TYR A 127 2.07 -31.57 -15.16
N ASP A 128 2.88 -31.11 -14.19
CA ASP A 128 4.08 -31.83 -13.73
C ASP A 128 3.73 -33.23 -13.18
N ALA A 129 2.58 -33.36 -12.51
CA ALA A 129 2.09 -34.64 -12.00
C ALA A 129 1.73 -35.62 -13.12
N GLN A 130 1.04 -35.14 -14.17
CA GLN A 130 0.69 -35.99 -15.32
C GLN A 130 1.92 -36.34 -16.16
N ARG A 131 2.85 -35.41 -16.36
CA ARG A 131 4.13 -35.67 -17.02
C ARG A 131 4.93 -36.75 -16.28
N SER A 132 5.00 -36.66 -14.96
CA SER A 132 5.64 -37.67 -14.12
C SER A 132 4.96 -39.05 -14.21
N LYS A 133 3.64 -39.09 -14.43
CA LYS A 133 2.87 -40.34 -14.61
C LYS A 133 3.17 -40.99 -15.96
N VAL A 134 3.21 -40.20 -17.04
CA VAL A 134 3.58 -40.66 -18.38
C VAL A 134 5.00 -41.24 -18.36
N ARG A 135 5.97 -40.49 -17.79
CA ARG A 135 7.36 -40.94 -17.66
C ARG A 135 7.47 -42.32 -16.98
N LYS A 136 6.76 -42.53 -15.88
CA LYS A 136 6.74 -43.82 -15.17
C LYS A 136 6.15 -44.96 -15.98
N LEU A 137 5.15 -44.70 -16.83
CA LEU A 137 4.56 -45.71 -17.71
C LEU A 137 5.48 -46.05 -18.89
N ILE A 138 6.31 -45.10 -19.32
CA ILE A 138 7.38 -45.35 -20.30
C ILE A 138 8.50 -46.18 -19.66
N ASP A 139 8.99 -45.76 -18.49
CA ASP A 139 10.09 -46.43 -17.78
C ASP A 139 9.70 -47.85 -17.34
N LYS A 140 8.42 -48.06 -17.00
CA LYS A 140 7.87 -49.36 -16.61
C LYS A 140 6.54 -49.61 -17.35
N PRO A 141 6.61 -50.15 -18.58
CA PRO A 141 5.44 -50.50 -19.37
C PRO A 141 4.53 -51.48 -18.62
N VAL A 142 3.23 -51.33 -18.82
CA VAL A 142 2.19 -52.20 -18.28
C VAL A 142 1.55 -53.02 -19.40
N GLU A 143 0.93 -54.15 -19.05
CA GLU A 143 0.29 -55.03 -20.04
C GLU A 143 -0.86 -54.36 -20.80
N ASP A 144 -1.59 -53.45 -20.16
CA ASP A 144 -2.70 -52.70 -20.78
C ASP A 144 -2.16 -51.68 -21.81
N PRO A 145 -2.31 -51.92 -23.13
CA PRO A 145 -1.77 -51.05 -24.17
C PRO A 145 -2.46 -49.68 -24.22
N GLN A 146 -3.66 -49.55 -23.62
CA GLN A 146 -4.43 -48.30 -23.60
C GLN A 146 -4.01 -47.37 -22.46
N ARG A 147 -3.24 -47.86 -21.47
CA ARG A 147 -2.93 -47.09 -20.26
C ARG A 147 -1.97 -45.94 -20.53
N LEU A 148 -0.96 -46.14 -21.37
CA LEU A 148 -0.02 -45.09 -21.77
C LEU A 148 -0.71 -44.02 -22.65
N PRO A 149 -1.41 -44.37 -23.76
CA PRO A 149 -2.14 -43.40 -24.57
C PRO A 149 -3.11 -42.52 -23.77
N ARG A 150 -3.84 -43.10 -22.82
CA ARG A 150 -4.75 -42.34 -21.94
C ARG A 150 -3.99 -41.36 -21.03
N ALA A 151 -2.86 -41.77 -20.47
CA ALA A 151 -2.04 -40.90 -19.63
C ALA A 151 -1.41 -39.75 -20.45
N GLU A 152 -1.00 -40.01 -21.69
CA GLU A 152 -0.51 -38.99 -22.62
C GLU A 152 -1.60 -37.98 -22.97
N GLN A 153 -2.82 -38.44 -23.26
CA GLN A 153 -3.96 -37.55 -23.49
C GLN A 153 -4.26 -36.68 -22.26
N GLU A 154 -4.26 -37.25 -21.05
CA GLU A 154 -4.41 -36.49 -19.79
C GLU A 154 -3.29 -35.45 -19.59
N ALA A 155 -2.05 -35.79 -19.93
CA ALA A 155 -0.91 -34.90 -19.83
C ALA A 155 -0.99 -33.74 -20.83
N ASN A 156 -1.41 -34.01 -22.08
CA ASN A 156 -1.60 -32.98 -23.10
C ASN A 156 -2.70 -31.99 -22.71
N LEU A 157 -3.83 -32.48 -22.19
CA LEU A 157 -4.88 -31.60 -21.67
C LEU A 157 -4.39 -30.73 -20.50
N ALA A 158 -3.62 -31.32 -19.57
CA ALA A 158 -3.05 -30.56 -18.45
C ALA A 158 -2.04 -29.50 -18.92
N ARG A 159 -1.25 -29.82 -19.95
CA ARG A 159 -0.31 -28.91 -20.60
C ARG A 159 -1.02 -27.71 -21.22
N GLU A 160 -2.03 -27.93 -22.06
CA GLU A 160 -2.80 -26.85 -22.72
C GLU A 160 -3.42 -25.90 -21.68
N MET A 161 -4.01 -26.45 -20.61
CA MET A 161 -4.59 -25.64 -19.53
C MET A 161 -3.54 -24.79 -18.79
N TYR A 162 -2.33 -25.31 -18.62
CA TYR A 162 -1.22 -24.62 -18.00
C TYR A 162 -0.64 -23.54 -18.93
N GLU A 163 -0.32 -23.90 -20.18
CA GLU A 163 0.28 -22.99 -21.16
C GLU A 163 -0.63 -21.79 -21.46
N ASN A 164 -1.95 -22.00 -21.51
CA ASN A 164 -2.93 -20.93 -21.69
C ASN A 164 -2.82 -19.88 -20.56
N ILE A 165 -2.97 -20.31 -19.30
CA ILE A 165 -2.91 -19.36 -18.18
C ILE A 165 -1.51 -18.77 -17.98
N ASN A 166 -0.45 -19.54 -18.28
CA ASN A 166 0.91 -19.04 -18.22
C ASN A 166 1.15 -17.93 -19.24
N SER A 167 0.71 -18.13 -20.48
CA SER A 167 0.84 -17.14 -21.55
C SER A 167 0.06 -15.87 -21.25
N ILE A 168 -1.14 -15.98 -20.67
CA ILE A 168 -1.91 -14.81 -20.22
C ILE A 168 -1.11 -14.01 -19.18
N LEU A 169 -0.59 -14.68 -18.15
CA LEU A 169 0.13 -13.98 -17.07
C LEU A 169 1.44 -13.35 -17.55
N ILE A 170 2.20 -14.03 -18.40
CA ILE A 170 3.43 -13.47 -19.01
C ILE A 170 3.11 -12.21 -19.81
N ASN A 171 2.00 -12.20 -20.54
CA ASN A 171 1.62 -11.03 -21.35
C ASN A 171 1.02 -9.89 -20.52
N ASP A 172 0.31 -10.18 -19.43
CA ASP A 172 -0.49 -9.19 -18.70
C ASP A 172 0.20 -8.61 -17.47
N LEU A 173 1.05 -9.37 -16.77
CA LEU A 173 1.83 -8.85 -15.63
C LEU A 173 2.66 -7.61 -15.99
N PRO A 174 3.41 -7.57 -17.12
CA PRO A 174 4.15 -6.38 -17.52
C PRO A 174 3.24 -5.16 -17.71
N LYS A 175 2.04 -5.35 -18.30
CA LYS A 175 1.07 -4.28 -18.54
C LYS A 175 0.56 -3.69 -17.22
N VAL A 176 0.26 -4.55 -16.24
CA VAL A 176 -0.13 -4.11 -14.89
C VAL A 176 1.00 -3.29 -14.26
N VAL A 177 2.24 -3.74 -14.42
CA VAL A 177 3.41 -3.02 -13.93
C VAL A 177 3.53 -1.66 -14.62
N ASP A 178 3.39 -1.58 -15.93
CA ASP A 178 3.56 -0.33 -16.69
C ASP A 178 2.45 0.70 -16.44
N LEU A 179 1.21 0.23 -16.23
CA LEU A 179 0.08 1.10 -15.88
C LEU A 179 0.27 1.84 -14.54
N ARG A 180 1.23 1.45 -13.70
CA ARG A 180 1.53 2.15 -12.45
C ARG A 180 1.83 3.63 -12.67
N VAL A 181 2.51 3.99 -13.76
CA VAL A 181 2.96 5.37 -14.02
C VAL A 181 1.77 6.27 -14.31
N PRO A 182 0.99 6.05 -15.38
CA PRO A 182 -0.15 6.92 -15.69
C PRO A 182 -1.23 6.90 -14.61
N TYR A 183 -1.31 5.84 -13.80
CA TYR A 183 -2.24 5.77 -12.68
C TYR A 183 -1.76 6.58 -11.46
N LEU A 184 -0.49 6.46 -11.07
CA LEU A 184 0.03 7.07 -9.85
C LEU A 184 0.50 8.51 -10.03
N ASP A 185 0.87 8.92 -11.24
CA ASP A 185 1.28 10.30 -11.54
C ASP A 185 0.26 11.36 -11.05
N PRO A 186 -1.04 11.29 -11.41
CA PRO A 186 -2.03 12.26 -10.92
C PRO A 186 -2.25 12.16 -9.41
N VAL A 187 -2.05 10.98 -8.82
CA VAL A 187 -2.16 10.76 -7.36
C VAL A 187 -1.01 11.44 -6.63
N PHE A 188 0.21 11.34 -7.15
CA PHE A 188 1.37 12.02 -6.60
C PHE A 188 1.28 13.53 -6.78
N GLU A 189 0.79 13.99 -7.92
CA GLU A 189 0.52 15.41 -8.13
C GLU A 189 -0.50 15.94 -7.11
N ALA A 190 -1.61 15.22 -6.90
CA ALA A 190 -2.62 15.57 -5.91
C ALA A 190 -2.05 15.56 -4.48
N LEU A 191 -1.18 14.59 -4.16
CA LEU A 191 -0.50 14.50 -2.87
C LEU A 191 0.36 15.74 -2.60
N VAL A 192 1.21 16.13 -3.55
CA VAL A 192 2.08 17.29 -3.44
C VAL A 192 1.26 18.57 -3.35
N LYS A 193 0.26 18.74 -4.21
CA LYS A 193 -0.65 19.91 -4.19
C LYS A 193 -1.38 20.02 -2.86
N SER A 194 -1.84 18.91 -2.29
CA SER A 194 -2.52 18.92 -0.98
C SER A 194 -1.59 19.37 0.14
N GLN A 195 -0.31 18.95 0.13
CA GLN A 195 0.68 19.38 1.12
C GLN A 195 1.04 20.86 0.98
N LEU A 196 1.18 21.34 -0.27
CA LEU A 196 1.45 22.74 -0.56
C LEU A 196 0.30 23.63 -0.09
N MET A 197 -0.93 23.27 -0.45
CA MET A 197 -2.14 23.98 -0.02
C MET A 197 -2.25 24.03 1.50
N PHE A 198 -2.06 22.91 2.20
CA PHE A 198 -2.11 22.86 3.66
C PHE A 198 -1.09 23.83 4.29
N SER A 199 0.12 23.89 3.72
CA SER A 199 1.20 24.75 4.21
C SER A 199 0.92 26.24 3.94
N GLN A 200 0.42 26.57 2.74
CA GLN A 200 0.05 27.93 2.35
C GLN A 200 -1.12 28.45 3.18
N THR A 201 -2.22 27.68 3.25
CA THR A 201 -3.39 27.98 4.08
C THR A 201 -3.00 28.13 5.55
N GLY A 202 -2.08 27.30 6.04
CA GLY A 202 -1.53 27.40 7.39
C GLY A 202 -0.77 28.71 7.62
N TYR A 203 0.13 29.06 6.70
CA TYR A 203 0.90 30.31 6.77
C TYR A 203 0.02 31.55 6.72
N GLU A 204 -0.89 31.65 5.75
CA GLU A 204 -1.78 32.81 5.58
C GLU A 204 -2.62 33.07 6.83
N LYS A 205 -3.09 32.01 7.49
CA LYS A 205 -3.83 32.12 8.75
C LYS A 205 -2.95 32.65 9.87
N LEU A 206 -1.76 32.06 10.07
CA LEU A 206 -0.83 32.49 11.11
C LEU A 206 -0.38 33.94 10.90
N GLU A 207 -0.12 34.35 9.67
CA GLU A 207 0.21 35.74 9.33
C GLU A 207 -0.96 36.69 9.65
N GLY A 208 -2.19 36.27 9.35
CA GLY A 208 -3.40 37.01 9.73
C GLY A 208 -3.53 37.21 11.25
N MET A 209 -3.05 36.25 12.05
CA MET A 209 -3.05 36.36 13.52
C MET A 209 -2.12 37.47 14.03
N ARG A 210 -1.06 37.81 13.28
CA ARG A 210 -0.09 38.83 13.67
C ARG A 210 -0.74 40.18 13.95
N ASN A 211 -1.81 40.52 13.23
CA ASN A 211 -2.52 41.78 13.37
C ASN A 211 -3.31 41.90 14.69
N TYR A 212 -3.55 40.78 15.39
CA TYR A 212 -4.24 40.75 16.69
C TYR A 212 -3.30 40.77 17.88
N ILE A 213 -1.99 40.60 17.65
CA ILE A 213 -0.99 40.75 18.69
C ILE A 213 -0.72 42.26 18.82
N PRO A 214 -1.01 42.88 19.97
CA PRO A 214 -0.78 44.31 20.14
C PRO A 214 0.72 44.60 19.94
N PRO A 215 1.08 45.69 19.23
CA PRO A 215 2.48 46.12 19.18
C PRO A 215 2.98 46.40 20.60
N GLU A 216 4.27 46.18 20.86
CA GLU A 216 4.91 46.59 22.13
C GLU A 216 4.57 48.06 22.40
N ASN A 217 3.72 48.29 23.40
CA ASN A 217 3.37 49.64 23.82
C ASN A 217 4.42 50.13 24.82
N GLU A 218 4.66 51.45 24.89
CA GLU A 218 5.49 52.10 25.92
C GLU A 218 5.13 51.71 27.37
N ASN A 219 3.96 51.10 27.60
CA ASN A 219 3.56 50.56 28.90
C ASN A 219 4.35 49.30 29.31
N ASP A 220 4.91 48.51 28.40
CA ASP A 220 5.79 47.38 28.78
C ASP A 220 7.10 47.89 29.37
N ARG A 221 7.62 49.03 28.88
CA ARG A 221 8.75 49.72 29.52
C ARG A 221 8.43 50.18 30.94
N ARG A 222 7.18 50.61 31.21
CA ARG A 222 6.74 50.95 32.58
C ARG A 222 6.65 49.73 33.49
N VAL A 223 6.24 48.58 32.97
CA VAL A 223 6.22 47.33 33.75
C VAL A 223 7.65 46.89 34.05
N ASP A 224 8.55 46.96 33.08
CA ASP A 224 9.98 46.69 33.27
C ASP A 224 10.62 47.67 34.26
N ASP A 225 10.28 48.96 34.21
CA ASP A 225 10.75 49.99 35.15
C ASP A 225 10.24 49.72 36.57
N VAL A 226 8.97 49.33 36.74
CA VAL A 226 8.41 48.96 38.06
C VAL A 226 9.08 47.70 38.60
N LEU A 227 9.31 46.68 37.76
CA LEU A 227 10.02 45.47 38.15
C LEU A 227 11.50 45.75 38.48
N GLN A 228 12.12 46.70 37.80
CA GLN A 228 13.48 47.17 38.10
C GLN A 228 13.53 47.94 39.42
N GLN A 229 12.59 48.86 39.67
CA GLN A 229 12.44 49.54 40.96
C GLN A 229 12.21 48.54 42.10
N MET A 230 11.41 47.49 41.89
CA MET A 230 11.20 46.41 42.87
C MET A 230 12.47 45.59 43.13
N ARG A 231 13.33 45.39 42.12
CA ARG A 231 14.64 44.73 42.28
C ARG A 231 15.65 45.62 43.02
N GLU A 232 15.62 46.93 42.79
CA GLU A 232 16.46 47.91 43.50
C GLU A 232 16.00 48.13 44.95
N LEU A 233 14.71 47.91 45.23
CA LEU A 233 14.13 47.86 46.59
C LEU A 233 14.48 46.57 47.35
N THR A 234 15.40 45.74 46.86
CA THR A 234 15.97 44.65 47.67
C THR A 234 16.82 45.28 48.78
N ILE A 235 16.16 45.58 49.90
CA ILE A 235 16.75 45.98 51.19
C ILE A 235 17.44 44.76 51.80
N CYS A 236 18.48 44.27 51.13
CA CYS A 236 19.58 43.55 51.76
C CYS A 236 20.82 44.15 51.13
N GLY A 237 21.37 45.17 51.80
CA GLY A 237 22.67 45.71 51.47
C GLY A 237 23.73 44.61 51.47
N ASN A 238 24.80 44.84 50.72
CA ASN A 238 26.03 44.06 50.79
C ASN A 238 26.39 43.75 52.25
N PHE A 239 26.15 42.50 52.68
CA PHE A 239 26.90 41.75 53.67
C PHE A 239 26.71 40.25 53.40
#